data_AF-A0A735H7D4-F1
#
_entry.id   AF-A0A735H7D4-F1
#
_cell.length_a   1.000
_cell.length_b   1.000
_cell.length_c   1.000
_cell.angle_alpha   90.00
_cell.angle_beta   90.00
_cell.angle_gamma   90.00
#
_symmetry.space_group_name_H-M   'P 1'
#
loop_
_entity.id
_entity.type
_entity.pdbx_description
1 polymer ?
#
loop_
_entity_poly.entity_id
_entity_poly.type
_entity_poly.pdbx_seq_one_letter_code
_entity_poly.pdbx_strand_id
1 'polypeptide(L)'
;IEGFNFIQSSPDEESPFLLSINEVWDIKRKYSKSIKEFAKRHFPFAGDAGDNDYWLDMESGNVKYIRWESDDNPDNAIIVAPTFYDFCMSIQATRRIN
;
A
#
# COMPACT_ATOMS: atom_id res chain seq x y z
N ILE A 1 7.11 -0.06 -8.33
CA ILE A 1 7.06 -0.64 -6.97
C ILE A 1 8.47 -0.83 -6.48
N GLU A 2 8.77 -0.44 -5.25
CA GLU A 2 10.08 -0.68 -4.63
C GLU A 2 10.11 -2.02 -3.92
N GLY A 3 9.07 -2.32 -3.14
CA GLY A 3 8.95 -3.59 -2.42
C GLY A 3 7.55 -3.85 -1.89
N PHE A 4 7.28 -5.12 -1.61
CA PHE A 4 6.10 -5.56 -0.87
C PHE A 4 6.43 -5.57 0.61
N ASN A 5 5.47 -5.12 1.44
CA ASN A 5 5.55 -5.29 2.88
C ASN A 5 5.44 -6.78 3.21
N PHE A 6 6.19 -7.24 4.21
CA PHE A 6 6.17 -8.65 4.56
C PHE A 6 4.98 -8.99 5.47
N ILE A 7 4.56 -10.25 5.43
CA ILE A 7 3.57 -10.78 6.36
C ILE A 7 4.32 -11.35 7.56
N GLN A 8 4.11 -10.76 8.74
CA GLN A 8 4.68 -11.27 9.98
C GLN A 8 4.09 -12.65 10.31
N SER A 9 4.98 -13.61 10.54
CA SER A 9 4.69 -14.96 11.02
C SER A 9 4.70 -15.02 12.56
N SER A 10 5.43 -14.13 13.22
CA SER A 10 5.38 -13.93 14.67
C SER A 10 5.45 -12.44 15.04
N PRO A 11 4.99 -12.04 16.24
CA PRO A 11 5.04 -10.65 16.69
C PRO A 11 6.46 -10.07 16.82
N ASP A 12 7.45 -10.94 17.04
CA ASP A 12 8.86 -10.57 17.18
C ASP A 12 9.64 -10.64 15.86
N GLU A 13 8.95 -10.93 14.75
CA GLU A 13 9.58 -10.94 13.43
C GLU A 13 9.79 -9.51 12.95
N GLU A 14 11.06 -9.12 12.90
CA GLU A 14 11.51 -7.83 12.39
C GLU A 14 12.37 -8.04 11.14
N SER A 15 12.28 -7.10 10.19
CA SER A 15 13.15 -7.04 9.02
C SER A 15 13.96 -5.74 9.07
N PRO A 16 15.29 -5.78 8.87
CA PRO A 16 16.10 -4.57 8.82
C PRO A 16 15.85 -3.72 7.58
N PHE A 17 15.06 -4.21 6.62
CA PHE A 17 14.88 -3.57 5.31
C PHE A 17 13.44 -3.16 5.01
N LEU A 18 12.45 -3.86 5.56
CA LEU A 18 11.05 -3.68 5.21
C LEU A 18 10.20 -3.68 6.47
N LEU A 19 9.14 -2.88 6.49
CA LEU A 19 8.11 -2.97 7.51
C LEU A 19 7.10 -4.05 7.14
N SER A 20 6.48 -4.65 8.15
CA SER A 20 5.38 -5.57 7.95
C SER A 20 4.12 -4.83 7.53
N ILE A 21 3.17 -5.57 6.93
CA ILE A 21 1.85 -5.02 6.58
C ILE A 21 1.17 -4.39 7.82
N ASN A 22 1.28 -5.05 8.98
CA ASN A 22 0.64 -4.59 10.21
C ASN A 22 1.28 -3.29 10.72
N GLU A 23 2.61 -3.19 10.72
CA GLU A 23 3.32 -1.99 11.15
C GLU A 23 2.98 -0.79 10.26
N VAL A 24 3.02 -0.98 8.93
CA VAL A 24 2.66 0.09 7.98
C VAL A 24 1.21 0.50 8.19
N TRP A 25 0.28 -0.45 8.32
CA TRP A 25 -1.13 -0.15 8.58
C TRP A 25 -1.32 0.63 9.89
N ASP A 26 -0.60 0.26 10.95
CA ASP A 26 -0.63 0.92 12.25
C ASP A 26 -0.07 2.34 12.23
N ILE A 27 0.98 2.58 11.45
CA ILE A 27 1.56 3.90 11.24
C ILE A 27 0.57 4.77 10.47
N LYS A 28 0.10 4.30 9.30
CA LYS A 28 -0.68 5.11 8.37
C LYS A 28 -2.07 5.43 8.94
N ARG A 29 -2.76 4.49 9.62
CA ARG A 29 -4.10 4.73 10.22
C ARG A 29 -4.13 5.81 11.32
N LYS A 30 -2.97 6.21 11.84
CA LYS A 30 -2.85 7.26 12.85
C LYS A 30 -2.62 8.65 12.24
N TYR A 31 -2.36 8.74 10.93
CA TYR A 31 -2.00 9.98 10.26
C TYR A 31 -3.15 10.99 10.25
N SER A 32 -4.36 10.55 9.92
CA SER A 32 -5.54 11.42 9.88
C SER A 32 -6.84 10.65 10.12
N LYS A 33 -7.94 11.36 10.38
CA LYS A 33 -9.26 10.75 10.55
C LYS A 33 -9.74 10.07 9.26
N SER A 34 -9.49 10.67 8.10
CA SER A 34 -9.89 10.10 6.81
C SER A 34 -9.14 8.79 6.54
N ILE A 35 -7.81 8.76 6.76
CA ILE A 35 -7.03 7.51 6.63
C ILE A 35 -7.46 6.46 7.63
N LYS A 36 -7.79 6.85 8.87
CA LYS A 36 -8.32 5.91 9.86
C LYS A 36 -9.60 5.22 9.39
N GLU A 37 -10.51 5.95 8.76
CA GLU A 37 -11.75 5.38 8.20
C GLU A 37 -11.47 4.54 6.96
N PHE A 38 -10.63 5.02 6.05
CA PHE A 38 -10.19 4.28 4.86
C PHE A 38 -9.56 2.93 5.22
N ALA A 39 -8.68 2.93 6.22
CA ALA A 39 -7.98 1.76 6.73
C ALA A 39 -8.91 0.68 7.31
N LYS A 40 -10.19 0.98 7.61
CA LYS A 40 -11.15 -0.06 8.03
C LYS A 40 -11.50 -1.06 6.93
N ARG A 41 -11.37 -0.64 5.66
CA ARG A 41 -11.67 -1.48 4.49
C ARG A 41 -10.46 -1.72 3.59
N HIS A 42 -9.34 -1.07 3.88
CA HIS A 42 -8.14 -1.17 3.06
C HIS A 42 -6.91 -1.44 3.93
N PHE A 43 -5.95 -2.19 3.39
CA PHE A 43 -4.64 -2.36 4.02
C PHE A 43 -3.51 -2.07 3.02
N PRO A 44 -2.39 -1.48 3.47
CA PRO A 44 -1.23 -1.23 2.64
C PRO A 44 -0.45 -2.53 2.46
N PHE A 45 0.01 -2.82 1.25
CA PHE A 45 0.77 -4.05 0.97
C PHE A 45 2.11 -3.81 0.29
N ALA A 46 2.36 -2.61 -0.23
CA ALA A 46 3.60 -2.27 -0.91
C ALA A 46 3.85 -0.77 -0.90
N GLY A 47 5.12 -0.39 -1.04
CA GLY A 47 5.55 1.00 -1.16
C GLY A 47 6.26 1.30 -2.48
N ASP A 48 6.42 2.59 -2.76
CA ASP A 48 7.49 3.09 -3.60
C ASP A 48 8.57 3.79 -2.79
N ALA A 49 9.71 4.08 -3.43
CA ALA A 49 10.87 4.75 -2.83
C ALA A 49 10.61 6.24 -2.48
N GLY A 50 9.36 6.69 -2.54
CA GLY A 50 8.91 8.04 -2.18
C GLY A 50 7.87 8.04 -1.06
N ASP A 51 7.85 6.99 -0.22
CA ASP A 51 6.91 6.80 0.91
C ASP A 51 5.43 6.76 0.49
N ASN A 52 5.13 6.52 -0.79
CA ASN A 52 3.77 6.34 -1.28
C ASN A 52 3.37 4.87 -1.22
N ASP A 53 2.11 4.63 -0.89
CA ASP A 53 1.63 3.28 -0.57
C ASP A 53 0.64 2.77 -1.61
N TYR A 54 0.72 1.46 -1.88
CA TYR A 54 -0.30 0.69 -2.57
C TYR A 54 -1.18 -0.02 -1.54
N TRP A 55 -2.49 0.11 -1.70
CA TRP A 55 -3.51 -0.39 -0.80
C TRP A 55 -4.45 -1.35 -1.53
N LEU A 56 -4.85 -2.42 -0.85
CA LEU A 56 -5.87 -3.34 -1.34
C LEU A 56 -7.22 -3.00 -0.69
N ASP A 57 -8.25 -2.79 -1.49
CA ASP A 57 -9.63 -2.72 -1.01
C ASP A 57 -10.16 -4.13 -0.75
N MET A 58 -10.47 -4.46 0.50
CA MET A 58 -10.89 -5.80 0.91
C MET A 58 -12.28 -6.20 0.40
N GLU A 59 -13.12 -5.23 0.02
CA GLU A 59 -14.46 -5.51 -0.49
C GLU A 59 -14.46 -5.64 -2.01
N SER A 60 -13.83 -4.71 -2.71
CA SER A 60 -13.85 -4.68 -4.18
C SER A 60 -12.69 -5.43 -4.84
N GLY A 61 -11.61 -5.69 -4.11
CA GLY A 61 -10.37 -6.26 -4.64
C GLY A 61 -9.49 -5.27 -5.42
N ASN A 62 -9.95 -4.03 -5.60
CA ASN A 62 -9.20 -2.99 -6.31
C ASN A 62 -7.89 -2.67 -5.60
N VAL A 63 -6.83 -2.50 -6.39
CA VAL A 63 -5.56 -1.96 -5.92
C VAL A 63 -5.56 -0.45 -6.14
N LYS A 64 -5.33 0.27 -5.05
CA LYS A 64 -5.29 1.73 -5.00
C LYS A 64 -3.90 2.23 -4.68
N TYR A 65 -3.56 3.43 -5.12
CA TYR A 65 -2.29 4.08 -4.85
C TYR A 65 -2.53 5.51 -4.35
N ILE A 66 -1.88 5.88 -3.25
CA ILE A 66 -2.02 7.18 -2.60
C ILE A 66 -0.69 7.93 -2.69
N ARG A 67 -0.73 9.19 -3.16
CA ARG A 67 0.44 10.08 -3.22
C ARG A 67 0.43 11.08 -2.08
N TRP A 68 1.03 10.73 -0.95
CA TRP A 68 0.91 11.51 0.28
C TRP A 68 1.43 12.94 0.17
N GLU A 69 2.51 13.16 -0.59
CA GLU A 69 3.09 14.50 -0.76
C GLU A 69 2.18 15.45 -1.56
N SER A 70 1.31 14.90 -2.41
CA SER A 70 0.42 15.67 -3.28
C SER A 70 -0.99 15.78 -2.70
N ASP A 71 -1.43 14.74 -1.99
CA ASP A 71 -2.78 14.62 -1.47
C ASP A 71 -2.85 13.56 -0.36
N ASP A 72 -3.16 13.98 0.86
CA ASP A 72 -3.33 13.09 2.01
C ASP A 72 -4.78 12.58 2.16
N ASN A 73 -5.68 12.96 1.25
CA ASN A 73 -7.04 12.46 1.22
C ASN A 73 -7.12 11.10 0.51
N PRO A 74 -7.46 10.01 1.22
CA PRO A 74 -7.59 8.69 0.62
C PRO A 74 -8.70 8.59 -0.43
N ASP A 75 -9.66 9.49 -0.43
CA ASP A 75 -10.74 9.52 -1.43
C ASP A 75 -10.19 9.84 -2.83
N ASN A 76 -9.01 10.47 -2.91
CA ASN A 76 -8.32 10.79 -4.15
C ASN A 76 -7.34 9.69 -4.58
N ALA A 77 -7.37 8.52 -3.93
CA ALA A 77 -6.53 7.38 -4.28
C ALA A 77 -6.82 6.90 -5.72
N ILE A 78 -5.75 6.67 -6.48
CA ILE A 78 -5.84 6.23 -7.88
C ILE A 78 -6.04 4.72 -7.91
N ILE A 79 -7.04 4.23 -8.62
CA ILE A 79 -7.17 2.79 -8.91
C ILE A 79 -6.14 2.43 -9.98
N VAL A 80 -5.18 1.58 -9.61
CA VAL A 80 -4.09 1.16 -10.51
C VAL A 80 -4.28 -0.24 -11.08
N ALA A 81 -5.12 -1.06 -10.46
CA ALA A 81 -5.53 -2.36 -11.00
C ALA A 81 -6.89 -2.79 -10.42
N PRO A 82 -7.71 -3.54 -11.19
CA PRO A 82 -9.02 -4.01 -10.72
C PRO A 82 -8.91 -5.18 -9.72
N THR A 83 -7.82 -5.94 -9.75
CA THR A 83 -7.54 -7.00 -8.79
C THR A 83 -6.05 -7.02 -8.40
N PHE A 84 -5.73 -7.67 -7.28
CA PHE A 84 -4.34 -7.93 -6.90
C PHE A 84 -3.61 -8.82 -7.93
N TYR A 85 -4.31 -9.75 -8.58
CA TYR A 85 -3.73 -10.59 -9.64
C TYR A 85 -3.31 -9.73 -10.84
N ASP A 86 -4.19 -8.86 -11.32
CA ASP A 86 -3.89 -7.96 -12.45
C ASP A 86 -2.74 -7.00 -12.13
N PHE A 87 -2.67 -6.54 -10.87
CA PHE A 87 -1.54 -5.75 -10.39
C PHE A 87 -0.23 -6.52 -10.53
N CYS A 88 -0.15 -7.74 -9.97
CA CYS A 88 1.05 -8.58 -10.02
C CYS A 88 1.47 -8.92 -11.46
N MET A 89 0.51 -9.25 -12.33
CA MET A 89 0.79 -9.53 -13.75
C MET A 89 1.29 -8.32 -14.53
N SER A 90 1.02 -7.11 -14.04
CA SER A 90 1.46 -5.85 -14.67
C SER A 90 2.82 -5.36 -14.19
N ILE A 91 3.41 -5.98 -13.17
CA ILE A 91 4.74 -5.60 -12.66
C ILE A 91 5.81 -5.91 -13.71
N GLN A 92 6.64 -4.91 -14.00
CA GLN A 92 7.75 -5.02 -14.93
C GLN A 92 9.06 -4.84 -14.17
N ALA A 93 10.05 -5.69 -14.45
CA ALA A 93 11.38 -5.63 -13.84
C ALA A 93 12.15 -4.35 -14.23
N THR A 94 11.75 -3.72 -15.33
CA THR A 94 12.33 -2.46 -15.81
C THR A 94 11.33 -1.34 -15.68
N ARG A 95 11.83 -0.15 -15.34
CA ARG A 95 11.07 1.07 -15.45
C ARG A 95 10.75 1.30 -16.93
N ARG A 96 9.49 1.59 -17.26
CA ARG A 96 9.15 2.04 -18.62
C ARG A 96 9.94 3.31 -18.94
N ILE A 97 10.74 3.23 -19.99
CA ILE A 97 11.41 4.38 -20.59
C ILE A 97 10.39 4.97 -21.57
N ASN A 98 9.84 6.14 -21.23
CA ASN A 98 9.04 6.93 -22.15
C ASN A 98 9.97 7.80 -22.99
#